data_AF-A0A026WDK2-F1
#
_entry.id   AF-A0A026WDK2-F1
#
_cell.length_a   1.000
_cell.length_b   1.000
_cell.length_c   1.000
_cell.angle_alpha   90.00
_cell.angle_beta   90.00
_cell.angle_gamma   90.00
#
_symmetry.space_group_name_H-M   'P 1'
#
loop_
_entity.id
_entity.type
_entity.pdbx_description
1 polymer ?
#
loop_
_entity_poly.entity_id
_entity_poly.type
_entity_poly.pdbx_seq_one_letter_code
_entity_poly.pdbx_strand_id
1 'polypeptide(L)'
;MSNEISNSRRQQLEELKSFTDAVNKEIVDIVGTLGWTVESVTNVDKEYFTCPYDSSHRLTEDSLNDHLVSCQWKAEGYEKSDIPLSEPTLPDDSPFSIKFDEQLQAEVLRRACAQNPTMTIG
;
A
#
# COMPACT_ATOMS: atom_id res chain seq x y z
N MET A 1 19.94 30.94 50.48
CA MET A 1 20.50 30.32 49.25
C MET A 1 19.79 29.03 48.85
N SER A 2 19.58 28.04 49.72
CA SER A 2 18.94 26.76 49.31
C SER A 2 17.47 26.87 48.84
N ASN A 3 16.67 27.80 49.39
CA ASN A 3 15.28 28.01 48.94
C ASN A 3 15.17 28.69 47.56
N GLU A 4 16.11 29.59 47.23
CA GLU A 4 16.18 30.25 45.92
C GLU A 4 16.45 29.24 44.80
N ILE A 5 17.41 28.33 45.02
CA ILE A 5 17.75 27.25 44.08
C ILE A 5 16.56 26.30 43.88
N SER A 6 15.85 25.95 44.95
CA SER A 6 14.66 25.10 44.88
C SER A 6 13.49 25.77 44.13
N ASN A 7 13.29 27.08 44.31
CA ASN A 7 12.28 27.84 43.56
C ASN A 7 12.64 27.98 42.08
N SER A 8 13.90 28.26 41.75
CA SER A 8 14.38 28.32 40.37
C SER A 8 14.18 27.00 39.63
N ARG A 9 14.52 25.86 40.25
CA ARG A 9 14.30 24.54 39.64
C ARG A 9 12.81 24.22 39.45
N ARG A 10 11.96 24.67 40.37
CA ARG A 10 10.50 24.49 40.24
C ARG A 10 9.93 25.33 39.10
N GLN A 11 10.40 26.56 38.93
CA GLN A 11 10.03 27.40 37.80
C GLN A 11 10.46 26.79 36.46
N GLN A 12 11.70 26.30 36.36
CA GLN A 12 12.19 25.62 35.15
C GLN A 12 11.36 24.38 34.80
N LEU A 13 10.90 23.63 35.79
CA LEU A 13 10.02 22.48 35.58
C LEU A 13 8.66 22.90 35.02
N GLU A 14 8.06 23.98 35.54
CA GLU A 14 6.79 24.50 35.04
C GLU A 14 6.92 25.06 33.62
N GLU A 15 8.02 25.75 33.30
CA GLU A 15 8.31 26.22 31.95
C GLU A 15 8.45 25.06 30.97
N LEU A 16 9.19 24.01 31.34
CA LEU A 16 9.36 22.82 30.50
C LEU A 16 8.03 22.07 30.28
N LYS A 17 7.21 21.97 31.33
CA LYS A 17 5.90 21.34 31.24
C LYS A 17 4.97 22.13 30.31
N SER A 18 4.90 23.44 30.50
CA SER A 18 4.09 24.34 29.66
C SER A 18 4.52 24.27 28.20
N PHE A 19 5.82 24.23 27.94
CA PHE A 19 6.35 24.04 26.58
C PHE A 19 5.93 22.69 25.98
N THR A 20 6.07 21.61 26.75
CA THR A 20 5.70 20.26 26.27
C THR A 20 4.20 20.15 25.99
N ASP A 21 3.37 20.76 26.84
CA ASP A 21 1.92 20.80 26.66
C ASP A 21 1.53 21.59 25.41
N ALA A 22 2.21 22.71 25.15
CA ALA A 22 1.99 23.51 23.94
C ALA A 22 2.36 22.72 22.66
N VAL A 23 3.52 22.06 22.66
CA VAL A 23 3.96 21.22 21.52
C VAL A 23 3.00 20.05 21.30
N ASN A 24 2.58 19.35 22.35
CA ASN A 24 1.64 18.24 22.22
C ASN A 24 0.30 18.71 21.65
N LYS A 25 -0.16 19.91 22.04
CA LYS A 25 -1.38 20.49 21.47
C LYS A 25 -1.21 20.80 19.98
N GLU A 26 -0.09 21.41 19.57
CA GLU A 26 0.18 21.66 18.16
C GLU A 26 0.19 20.37 17.34
N ILE A 27 0.81 19.30 17.87
CA ILE A 27 0.80 17.98 17.23
C ILE A 27 -0.64 17.48 17.08
N VAL A 28 -1.46 17.52 18.13
CA VAL A 28 -2.87 17.12 18.11
C VAL A 28 -3.66 17.91 17.05
N ASP A 29 -3.45 19.22 16.98
CA ASP A 29 -4.16 20.09 16.04
C ASP A 29 -3.76 19.80 14.58
N ILE A 30 -2.46 19.57 14.33
CA ILE A 30 -1.95 19.21 13.00
C ILE A 30 -2.51 17.87 12.54
N VAL A 31 -2.41 16.82 13.37
CA VAL A 31 -2.89 15.49 12.99
C VAL A 31 -4.41 15.48 12.84
N GLY A 32 -5.13 16.23 13.69
CA GLY A 32 -6.57 16.41 13.58
C GLY A 32 -6.98 17.12 12.28
N THR A 33 -6.22 18.12 11.85
CA THR A 33 -6.43 18.80 10.55
C THR A 33 -6.28 17.84 9.37
N LEU A 34 -5.41 16.84 9.49
CA LEU A 34 -5.21 15.79 8.49
C LEU A 34 -6.22 14.64 8.61
N GLY A 35 -7.14 14.69 9.58
CA GLY A 35 -8.13 13.63 9.85
C GLY A 35 -7.54 12.40 10.57
N TRP A 36 -6.37 12.54 11.20
CA TRP A 36 -5.70 11.48 11.96
C TRP A 36 -5.85 11.68 13.47
N THR A 37 -5.63 10.62 14.24
CA THR A 37 -5.52 10.69 15.71
C THR A 37 -4.07 10.53 16.16
N VAL A 38 -3.71 11.05 17.34
CA VAL A 38 -2.35 10.87 17.88
C VAL A 38 -2.00 9.37 18.02
N GLU A 39 -2.95 8.51 18.42
CA GLU A 39 -2.69 7.07 18.46
C GLU A 39 -2.40 6.51 17.06
N SER A 40 -3.10 6.96 16.02
CA SER A 40 -2.89 6.45 14.66
C SER A 40 -1.49 6.70 14.09
N VAL A 41 -0.79 7.75 14.56
CA VAL A 41 0.57 8.11 14.13
C VAL A 41 1.66 7.63 15.09
N THR A 42 1.33 7.40 16.37
CA THR A 42 2.29 6.94 17.39
C THR A 42 2.29 5.43 17.59
N ASN A 43 1.36 4.70 16.97
CA ASN A 43 1.27 3.24 17.08
C ASN A 43 2.37 2.55 16.24
N VAL A 44 3.55 2.40 16.86
CA VAL A 44 4.75 1.79 16.28
C VAL A 44 4.62 0.26 16.15
N ASP A 45 3.63 -0.35 16.79
CA ASP A 45 3.45 -1.81 16.84
C ASP A 45 2.69 -2.38 15.63
N LYS A 46 2.31 -1.55 14.66
CA LYS A 46 1.68 -2.06 13.43
C LYS A 46 2.73 -2.74 12.56
N GLU A 47 2.53 -4.03 12.33
CA GLU A 47 3.32 -4.76 11.35
C GLU A 47 3.01 -4.23 9.95
N TYR A 48 4.05 -3.81 9.24
CA TYR A 48 3.94 -3.29 7.88
C TYR A 48 4.44 -4.33 6.89
N PHE A 49 3.61 -4.61 5.89
CA PHE A 49 3.93 -5.48 4.77
C PHE A 49 4.42 -4.62 3.59
N THR A 50 5.42 -5.13 2.88
CA THR A 50 5.87 -4.55 1.61
C THR A 50 5.08 -5.15 0.46
N CYS A 51 4.58 -4.31 -0.46
CA CYS A 51 3.86 -4.80 -1.63
C CYS A 51 4.79 -5.60 -2.56
N PRO A 52 4.36 -6.78 -3.07
CA PRO A 52 5.15 -7.57 -4.01
C PRO A 52 5.27 -6.95 -5.41
N TYR A 53 4.36 -6.04 -5.78
CA TYR A 53 4.35 -5.38 -7.10
C TYR A 53 5.11 -4.05 -7.11
N ASP A 54 5.26 -3.40 -5.94
CA ASP A 54 6.00 -2.14 -5.79
C ASP A 54 6.63 -2.04 -4.39
N SER A 55 7.96 -2.19 -4.34
CA SER A 55 8.74 -2.17 -3.10
C SER A 55 8.68 -0.85 -2.30
N SER A 56 8.19 0.24 -2.92
CA SER A 56 8.01 1.52 -2.23
C SER A 56 6.75 1.58 -1.37
N HIS A 57 5.79 0.67 -1.60
CA HIS A 57 4.55 0.63 -0.83
C HIS A 57 4.71 -0.15 0.48
N ARG A 58 4.23 0.46 1.58
CA ARG A 58 4.11 -0.16 2.91
C ARG A 58 2.66 -0.12 3.36
N LEU A 59 2.16 -1.27 3.81
CA LEU A 59 0.74 -1.50 4.05
C LEU A 59 0.54 -2.18 5.39
N THR A 60 -0.60 -1.92 6.01
CA THR A 60 -1.07 -2.66 7.19
C THR A 60 -1.92 -3.84 6.75
N GLU A 61 -2.10 -4.83 7.62
CA GLU A 61 -2.94 -6.01 7.34
C GLU A 61 -4.32 -5.63 6.80
N ASP A 62 -4.99 -4.66 7.43
CA ASP A 62 -6.33 -4.18 7.06
C ASP A 62 -6.45 -3.68 5.62
N SER A 63 -5.38 -3.14 5.03
CA SER A 63 -5.40 -2.54 3.68
C SER A 63 -4.65 -3.37 2.64
N LEU A 64 -4.02 -4.47 3.05
CA LEU A 64 -3.16 -5.27 2.19
C LEU A 64 -3.95 -5.90 1.04
N ASN A 65 -5.08 -6.55 1.33
CA ASN A 65 -5.85 -7.28 0.30
C ASN A 65 -6.40 -6.34 -0.78
N ASP A 66 -7.05 -5.25 -0.39
CA ASP A 66 -7.60 -4.27 -1.33
C ASP A 66 -6.49 -3.61 -2.17
N HIS A 67 -5.35 -3.33 -1.53
CA HIS A 67 -4.18 -2.84 -2.23
C HIS A 67 -3.66 -3.84 -3.26
N LEU A 68 -3.48 -5.11 -2.90
CA LEU A 68 -2.90 -6.12 -3.78
C LEU A 68 -3.67 -6.24 -5.09
N VAL A 69 -5.00 -6.23 -5.04
CA VAL A 69 -5.85 -6.26 -6.24
C VAL A 69 -5.57 -5.05 -7.12
N SER A 70 -5.68 -3.83 -6.57
CA SER A 70 -5.49 -2.61 -7.37
C SER A 70 -4.05 -2.41 -7.87
N CYS A 71 -3.06 -2.84 -7.10
CA CYS A 71 -1.65 -2.69 -7.44
C CYS A 71 -1.21 -3.72 -8.49
N GLN A 72 -1.74 -4.95 -8.43
CA GLN A 72 -1.52 -5.95 -9.48
C GLN A 72 -2.05 -5.45 -10.82
N TRP A 73 -3.28 -4.92 -10.82
CA TRP A 73 -3.90 -4.36 -12.03
C TRP A 73 -3.05 -3.26 -12.64
N LYS A 74 -2.57 -2.33 -11.80
CA LYS A 74 -1.68 -1.27 -12.26
C LYS A 74 -0.35 -1.81 -12.80
N ALA A 75 0.21 -2.86 -12.20
CA ALA A 75 1.44 -3.49 -12.67
C ALA A 75 1.27 -4.15 -14.05
N GLU A 76 0.09 -4.69 -14.33
CA GLU A 76 -0.30 -5.24 -15.63
C GLU A 76 -0.75 -4.17 -16.65
N GLY A 77 -0.68 -2.88 -16.28
CA GLY A 77 -0.96 -1.76 -17.18
C GLY A 77 -2.41 -1.27 -17.19
N TYR A 78 -3.26 -1.78 -16.29
CA TYR A 78 -4.65 -1.30 -16.14
C TYR A 78 -4.74 -0.02 -15.32
N GLU A 79 -5.72 0.82 -15.66
CA GLU A 79 -6.07 2.02 -14.91
C GLU A 79 -7.19 1.76 -13.89
N LYS A 80 -7.37 2.68 -12.94
CA LYS A 80 -8.44 2.58 -11.93
C LYS A 80 -9.85 2.63 -12.52
N SER A 81 -10.01 3.16 -13.72
CA SER A 81 -11.27 3.21 -14.45
C SER A 81 -11.59 1.91 -15.18
N ASP A 82 -10.62 1.00 -15.30
CA ASP A 82 -10.85 -0.27 -15.96
C ASP A 82 -11.76 -1.14 -15.11
N ILE A 83 -12.77 -1.70 -15.76
CA ILE A 83 -13.80 -2.52 -15.11
C ILE A 83 -13.44 -3.99 -15.37
N PRO A 84 -13.25 -4.80 -14.31
CA PRO A 84 -13.09 -6.23 -14.47
C PRO A 84 -14.27 -6.84 -15.23
N LEU A 85 -13.93 -7.55 -16.30
CA LEU A 85 -14.90 -8.40 -16.98
C LEU A 85 -15.21 -9.59 -16.08
N SER A 86 -16.47 -10.02 -16.10
CA SER A 86 -16.90 -11.20 -15.34
C SER A 86 -16.13 -12.44 -15.78
N GLU A 87 -15.83 -13.31 -14.82
CA GLU A 87 -15.26 -14.62 -15.14
C GLU A 87 -16.23 -15.43 -16.04
N PRO A 88 -15.69 -16.24 -16.97
CA PRO A 88 -16.51 -17.13 -17.78
C PRO A 88 -17.33 -18.08 -16.90
N THR A 89 -18.62 -18.21 -17.20
CA THR A 89 -19.52 -19.14 -16.48
C THR A 89 -19.56 -20.53 -17.09
N LEU A 90 -18.95 -20.71 -18.26
CA LEU A 90 -18.91 -21.99 -18.96
C LEU A 90 -17.85 -22.90 -18.35
N PRO A 91 -18.12 -24.22 -18.25
CA PRO A 91 -17.09 -25.20 -17.90
C PRO A 91 -15.87 -25.15 -18.82
N ASP A 92 -14.71 -25.55 -18.29
CA ASP A 92 -13.43 -25.60 -19.02
C ASP A 92 -13.47 -26.53 -20.25
N ASP A 93 -14.33 -27.55 -20.25
CA ASP A 93 -14.51 -28.52 -21.33
C ASP A 93 -15.66 -28.16 -22.29
N SER A 94 -16.27 -26.98 -22.13
CA SER A 94 -17.34 -26.52 -23.00
C SER A 94 -16.85 -26.35 -24.44
N PRO A 95 -17.56 -26.85 -25.45
CA PRO A 95 -17.20 -26.64 -26.86
C PRO A 95 -17.38 -25.18 -27.31
N PHE A 96 -17.97 -24.33 -26.46
CA PHE A 96 -18.18 -22.90 -26.70
C PHE A 96 -17.18 -22.02 -25.94
N SER A 97 -16.24 -22.59 -25.21
CA SER A 97 -15.13 -21.87 -24.59
C SER A 97 -13.80 -22.38 -25.14
N ILE A 98 -12.79 -21.52 -25.13
CA ILE A 98 -11.40 -21.89 -25.39
C ILE A 98 -10.59 -21.39 -24.22
N LYS A 99 -9.92 -22.30 -23.52
CA LYS A 99 -8.95 -21.95 -22.49
C LYS A 99 -7.62 -21.67 -23.16
N PHE A 100 -7.18 -20.42 -23.10
CA PHE A 100 -5.89 -20.00 -23.64
C PHE A 100 -4.84 -19.91 -22.54
N ASP A 101 -4.40 -21.08 -22.06
CA ASP A 101 -3.40 -21.19 -21.00
C ASP A 101 -1.96 -20.95 -21.53
N GLU A 102 -1.00 -20.90 -20.61
CA GLU A 102 0.42 -20.67 -20.93
C GLU A 102 0.96 -21.72 -21.92
N GLN A 103 0.50 -22.96 -21.82
CA GLN A 103 0.95 -24.03 -22.72
C GLN A 103 0.44 -23.81 -24.14
N LEU A 104 -0.85 -23.51 -24.30
CA LEU A 104 -1.45 -23.21 -25.60
C LEU A 104 -0.87 -21.92 -26.19
N GLN A 105 -0.70 -20.88 -25.37
CA GLN A 105 -0.06 -19.64 -25.77
C GLN A 105 1.34 -19.88 -26.32
N ALA A 106 2.19 -20.62 -25.58
CA ALA A 106 3.54 -20.93 -26.01
C ALA A 106 3.57 -21.75 -27.31
N GLU A 107 2.65 -22.70 -27.48
CA GLU A 107 2.53 -23.49 -28.71
C GLU A 107 2.10 -22.63 -29.91
N VAL A 108 1.10 -21.77 -29.75
CA VAL A 108 0.62 -20.87 -30.80
C VAL A 108 1.73 -19.92 -31.23
N LEU A 109 2.43 -19.31 -30.28
CA LEU A 109 3.55 -18.40 -30.56
C LEU A 109 4.69 -19.13 -31.28
N ARG A 110 5.05 -20.35 -30.84
CA ARG A 110 6.08 -21.17 -31.49
C ARG A 110 5.73 -21.49 -32.93
N ARG A 111 4.48 -21.88 -33.22
CA ARG A 111 4.00 -22.16 -34.58
C ARG A 111 4.06 -20.92 -35.46
N ALA A 112 3.64 -19.77 -34.93
CA ALA A 112 3.70 -18.50 -35.65
C ALA A 112 5.15 -18.09 -35.98
N CYS A 113 6.09 -18.23 -35.04
CA CYS A 113 7.52 -18.00 -35.30
C CYS A 113 8.09 -18.95 -36.36
N ALA A 114 7.69 -20.22 -36.36
CA ALA A 114 8.15 -21.18 -37.37
C ALA A 114 7.67 -20.80 -38.78
N GLN A 115 6.48 -20.18 -38.90
CA GLN A 115 5.92 -19.71 -40.17
C GLN A 115 6.45 -18.33 -40.58
N ASN A 116 6.79 -17.48 -39.61
CA ASN A 116 7.35 -16.16 -39.84
C ASN A 116 8.61 -15.91 -38.99
N PRO A 117 9.82 -16.21 -39.52
CA PRO A 117 11.07 -16.09 -38.78
C PRO A 117 11.46 -14.67 -38.35
N THR A 118 10.84 -13.63 -38.92
CA THR A 118 11.10 -12.24 -38.51
C THR A 118 10.24 -11.81 -37.32
N MET A 119 9.34 -12.68 -36.84
CA MET A 119 8.50 -12.41 -35.68
C MET A 119 9.30 -12.59 -34.39
N THR A 120 9.39 -11.54 -33.58
CA THR A 120 9.99 -11.56 -32.25
C THR A 120 8.89 -11.66 -31.19
N ILE A 121 8.98 -12.66 -30.31
CA ILE A 121 8.15 -12.77 -29.11
C ILE A 121 8.84 -11.95 -28.01
N GLY A 122 8.08 -11.10 -27.33
CA GLY A 122 8.56 -10.25 -26.23
C GLY A 122 8.72 -11.01 -24.92
#